data_AF-A0AB34G2C8-F1
#
_entry.id   AF-A0AB34G2C8-F1
#
_cell.length_a   1.000
_cell.length_b   1.000
_cell.length_c   1.000
_cell.angle_alpha   90.00
_cell.angle_beta   90.00
_cell.angle_gamma   90.00
#
_symmetry.space_group_name_H-M   'P 1'
#
loop_
_entity.id
_entity.type
_entity.pdbx_description
1 polymer ?
#
loop_
_entity_poly.entity_id
_entity_poly.type
_entity_poly.pdbx_seq_one_letter_code
_entity_poly.pdbx_strand_id
1 'polypeptide(L)'
;MDPTVWRKPERSTPVSKDAVRSAPYTYHAPSPPMIEIPIMQPSIPGREPVLNLMPSFENVDPAQLSSDDLTLITRNTTQIATDRACTWTYEQRRQAQSILDFLYLGPTSVARDHAFLLREGITMIVVARDARMNHAKLRSVENASRDLGVGACYLDIDGPQGMIPSFPHAMRAINDHLLAVYHAQAKDRDGNGQMLVDGSRFRRGKVLVCCESGNDRSAAVVAAYIMAVFGKGMIQTLQFVGIQRFCCCFDEDTKRTLQSWEDILRARSNVAQNQRSSTGSADDTRLDYGQTGAAKAKRRVDDMMSMDDESGGAGETGAQLMDLERFIDRGPFVPFHDVS
;
A
#
# COMPACT_ATOMS: atom_id res chain seq x y z
N MET A 1 6.73 29.31 -48.41
CA MET A 1 6.39 29.83 -47.08
C MET A 1 6.35 28.63 -46.16
N ASP A 2 7.48 28.34 -45.52
CA ASP A 2 7.66 27.18 -44.63
C ASP A 2 7.30 27.58 -43.20
N PRO A 3 6.48 26.80 -42.47
CA PRO A 3 6.21 27.05 -41.08
C PRO A 3 7.44 26.69 -40.26
N THR A 4 7.99 27.68 -39.56
CA THR A 4 9.08 27.55 -38.60
C THR A 4 8.76 26.51 -37.54
N VAL A 5 9.24 25.29 -37.78
CA VAL A 5 9.39 24.25 -36.77
C VAL A 5 10.34 24.81 -35.71
N TRP A 6 9.81 25.13 -34.53
CA TRP A 6 10.61 25.32 -33.33
C TRP A 6 11.34 24.00 -33.03
N ARG A 7 12.52 23.82 -33.64
CA ARG A 7 13.44 22.74 -33.23
C ARG A 7 13.98 23.13 -31.86
N LYS A 8 13.70 22.31 -30.84
CA LYS A 8 14.47 22.35 -29.59
C LYS A 8 15.96 22.28 -29.96
N PRO A 9 16.83 23.15 -29.44
CA PRO A 9 18.25 23.06 -29.73
C PRO A 9 18.75 21.67 -29.38
N GLU A 10 19.40 21.02 -30.35
CA GLU A 10 20.02 19.71 -30.16
C GLU A 10 21.04 19.76 -29.02
N ARG A 11 21.18 18.62 -28.35
CA ARG A 11 21.61 18.43 -26.96
C ARG A 11 23.12 18.58 -26.72
N SER A 12 23.81 19.34 -27.57
CA SER A 12 25.27 19.46 -27.63
C SER A 12 25.73 20.85 -28.07
N THR A 13 25.02 21.90 -27.65
CA THR A 13 25.52 23.27 -27.79
C THR A 13 26.64 23.53 -26.76
N PRO A 14 27.81 24.06 -27.18
CA PRO A 14 28.88 24.45 -26.27
C PRO A 14 28.35 25.43 -25.21
N VAL A 15 28.80 25.28 -23.96
CA VAL A 15 28.42 26.21 -22.87
C VAL A 15 29.15 27.54 -23.03
N SER A 16 30.38 27.47 -23.57
CA SER A 16 31.24 28.59 -23.94
C SER A 16 32.10 28.16 -25.14
N LYS A 17 32.95 29.08 -25.65
CA LYS A 17 33.85 28.79 -26.79
C LYS A 17 34.82 27.64 -26.51
N ASP A 18 35.17 27.42 -25.25
CA ASP A 18 36.22 26.50 -24.84
C ASP A 18 35.69 25.33 -24.01
N ALA A 19 34.37 25.18 -23.79
CA ALA A 19 33.81 24.11 -22.96
C ALA A 19 32.56 23.43 -23.56
N VAL A 20 32.63 22.11 -23.70
CA VAL A 20 31.50 21.22 -24.06
C VAL A 20 31.04 20.44 -22.85
N ARG A 21 29.73 20.21 -22.73
CA ARG A 21 29.14 19.36 -21.68
C ARG A 21 29.53 17.91 -21.90
N SER A 22 30.01 17.23 -20.86
CA SER A 22 30.37 15.80 -20.95
C SER A 22 29.17 14.87 -21.03
N ALA A 23 28.00 15.33 -20.59
CA ALA A 23 26.75 14.58 -20.64
C ALA A 23 25.56 15.49 -20.98
N PRO A 24 24.47 14.91 -21.51
CA PRO A 24 23.22 15.63 -21.71
C PRO A 24 22.70 16.22 -20.40
N TYR A 25 22.62 17.55 -20.34
CA TYR A 25 22.08 18.27 -19.19
C TYR A 25 20.63 18.67 -19.45
N THR A 26 19.82 18.76 -18.40
CA THR A 26 18.49 19.36 -18.51
C THR A 26 18.31 20.47 -17.50
N TYR A 27 17.68 21.57 -17.95
CA TYR A 27 17.45 22.77 -17.13
C TYR A 27 16.28 22.64 -16.15
N HIS A 28 15.52 21.55 -16.20
CA HIS A 28 14.53 21.27 -15.17
C HIS A 28 15.20 20.67 -13.93
N ALA A 29 14.66 20.99 -12.76
CA ALA A 29 15.01 20.28 -11.54
C ALA A 29 14.83 18.77 -11.74
N PRO A 30 15.70 17.92 -11.16
CA PRO A 30 15.58 16.48 -11.31
C PRO A 30 14.20 16.02 -10.84
N SER A 31 13.49 15.30 -11.71
CA SER A 31 12.23 14.66 -11.31
C SER A 31 12.52 13.50 -10.36
N PRO A 32 11.64 13.21 -9.38
CA PRO A 32 11.77 12.02 -8.56
C PRO A 32 11.88 10.75 -9.42
N PRO A 33 12.67 9.75 -9.01
CA PRO A 33 12.78 8.50 -9.74
C PRO A 33 11.40 7.83 -9.84
N MET A 34 11.12 7.25 -11.01
CA MET A 34 9.89 6.52 -11.27
C MET A 34 9.90 5.19 -10.52
N ILE A 35 8.77 4.82 -9.92
CA ILE A 35 8.58 3.50 -9.33
C ILE A 35 8.12 2.55 -10.44
N GLU A 36 9.04 1.75 -10.95
CA GLU A 36 8.74 0.71 -11.93
C GLU A 36 8.02 -0.46 -11.26
N ILE A 37 6.87 -0.84 -11.83
CA ILE A 37 6.15 -2.06 -11.45
C ILE A 37 6.45 -3.08 -12.54
N PRO A 38 7.28 -4.10 -12.27
CA PRO A 38 7.63 -5.10 -13.27
C PRO A 38 6.38 -5.80 -13.78
N ILE A 39 6.29 -5.98 -15.10
CA ILE A 39 5.25 -6.83 -15.69
C ILE A 39 5.56 -8.26 -15.29
N MET A 40 4.57 -8.99 -14.77
CA MET A 40 4.75 -10.40 -14.46
C MET A 40 4.90 -11.17 -15.77
N GLN A 41 6.08 -11.72 -16.00
CA GLN A 41 6.31 -12.64 -17.10
C GLN A 41 5.86 -14.04 -16.66
N PRO A 42 5.21 -14.81 -17.55
CA PRO A 42 4.93 -16.22 -17.28
C PRO A 42 6.23 -16.94 -16.97
N SER A 43 6.34 -17.47 -15.75
CA SER A 43 7.48 -18.26 -15.33
C SER A 43 7.35 -19.65 -15.95
N ILE A 44 7.83 -19.79 -17.19
CA ILE A 44 7.91 -21.02 -18.01
C ILE A 44 6.65 -21.26 -18.86
N PRO A 45 6.78 -21.63 -20.16
CA PRO A 45 5.64 -22.10 -20.96
C PRO A 45 4.93 -23.26 -20.27
N GLY A 46 3.66 -23.06 -19.88
CA GLY A 46 2.84 -24.06 -19.20
C GLY A 46 2.78 -23.97 -17.67
N ARG A 47 3.41 -22.97 -17.04
CA ARG A 47 3.23 -22.68 -15.61
C ARG A 47 2.85 -21.21 -15.42
N GLU A 48 1.56 -20.97 -15.16
CA GLU A 48 1.06 -19.64 -14.84
C GLU A 48 1.81 -19.07 -13.62
N PRO A 49 2.28 -17.81 -13.64
CA PRO A 49 2.91 -17.17 -12.50
C PRO A 49 1.82 -16.98 -11.44
N VAL A 50 1.75 -17.91 -10.48
CA VAL A 50 0.69 -17.91 -9.48
C VAL A 50 0.99 -16.85 -8.43
N LEU A 51 0.55 -15.61 -8.65
CA LEU A 51 0.61 -14.59 -7.61
C LEU A 51 -0.49 -14.86 -6.58
N ASN A 52 -0.04 -15.23 -5.38
CA ASN A 52 -0.88 -15.70 -4.30
C ASN A 52 -0.84 -14.75 -3.11
N LEU A 53 -2.02 -14.40 -2.60
CA LEU A 53 -2.16 -13.67 -1.34
C LEU A 53 -2.58 -14.67 -0.26
N MET A 54 -1.65 -14.98 0.62
CA MET A 54 -1.95 -15.68 1.86
C MET A 54 -2.14 -14.64 2.97
N PRO A 55 -3.19 -14.73 3.79
CA PRO A 55 -3.39 -13.82 4.92
C PRO A 55 -2.16 -13.81 5.83
N SER A 56 -1.75 -12.62 6.28
CA SER A 56 -0.62 -12.46 7.20
C SER A 56 -1.04 -11.61 8.39
N PHE A 57 -0.68 -12.07 9.59
CA PHE A 57 -0.96 -11.37 10.84
C PHE A 57 0.10 -10.30 11.17
N GLU A 58 1.13 -10.15 10.34
CA GLU A 58 2.29 -9.31 10.64
C GLU A 58 1.94 -7.81 10.69
N ASN A 59 1.15 -7.34 9.73
CA ASN A 59 0.86 -5.91 9.55
C ASN A 59 -0.45 -5.46 10.23
N VAL A 60 -1.16 -6.38 10.87
CA VAL A 60 -2.47 -6.10 11.48
C VAL A 60 -2.27 -5.66 12.91
N ASP A 61 -2.83 -4.48 13.21
CA ASP A 61 -2.84 -3.93 14.56
C ASP A 61 -3.71 -4.81 15.47
N PRO A 62 -3.14 -5.48 16.49
CA PRO A 62 -3.89 -6.34 17.40
C PRO A 62 -4.97 -5.60 18.20
N ALA A 63 -4.86 -4.28 18.33
CA ALA A 63 -5.88 -3.45 18.97
C ALA A 63 -7.10 -3.23 18.05
N GLN A 64 -6.96 -3.42 16.74
CA GLN A 64 -8.03 -3.22 15.77
C GLN A 64 -8.66 -4.53 15.30
N LEU A 65 -7.86 -5.57 15.08
CA LEU A 65 -8.34 -6.90 14.69
C LEU A 65 -7.63 -7.98 15.49
N SER A 66 -8.40 -8.90 16.06
CA SER A 66 -7.84 -10.13 16.61
C SER A 66 -7.40 -11.10 15.50
N SER A 67 -6.54 -12.05 15.86
CA SER A 67 -6.15 -13.14 14.95
C SER A 67 -7.38 -13.93 14.50
N ASP A 68 -8.31 -14.21 15.42
CA ASP A 68 -9.53 -14.95 15.11
C ASP A 68 -10.40 -14.18 14.12
N ASP A 69 -10.59 -12.88 14.31
CA ASP A 69 -11.34 -12.02 13.38
C ASP A 69 -10.74 -12.06 11.96
N LEU A 70 -9.42 -12.04 11.86
CA LEU A 70 -8.75 -12.11 10.55
C LEU A 70 -8.92 -13.48 9.91
N THR A 71 -8.89 -14.57 10.69
CA THR A 71 -9.23 -15.90 10.16
C THR A 71 -10.68 -16.00 9.73
N LEU A 72 -11.61 -15.36 10.42
CA LEU A 72 -13.02 -15.31 10.03
C LEU A 72 -13.22 -14.52 8.73
N ILE A 73 -12.59 -13.34 8.65
CA ILE A 73 -12.68 -12.46 7.49
C ILE A 73 -12.09 -13.14 6.28
N THR A 74 -10.90 -13.73 6.38
CA THR A 74 -10.14 -14.29 5.24
C THR A 74 -10.40 -15.76 4.99
N ARG A 75 -10.99 -16.48 5.97
CA ARG A 75 -11.12 -17.94 6.02
C ARG A 75 -9.79 -18.67 5.87
N ASN A 76 -8.68 -18.00 6.20
CA ASN A 76 -7.33 -18.47 5.96
C ASN A 76 -7.12 -19.04 4.54
N THR A 77 -7.84 -18.50 3.56
CA THR A 77 -7.86 -19.01 2.19
C THR A 77 -6.91 -18.21 1.31
N THR A 78 -6.00 -18.91 0.65
CA THR A 78 -5.08 -18.31 -0.32
C THR A 78 -5.86 -17.77 -1.53
N GLN A 79 -5.69 -16.49 -1.81
CA GLN A 79 -6.29 -15.85 -2.98
C GLN A 79 -5.34 -15.99 -4.16
N ILE A 80 -5.83 -16.58 -5.25
CA ILE A 80 -5.04 -16.84 -6.46
C ILE A 80 -5.41 -15.81 -7.52
N ALA A 81 -4.42 -15.08 -8.06
CA ALA A 81 -4.65 -14.19 -9.19
C ALA A 81 -5.10 -14.99 -10.40
N THR A 82 -6.22 -14.59 -11.02
CA THR A 82 -6.68 -15.19 -12.27
C THR A 82 -6.32 -14.26 -13.41
N ASP A 83 -5.34 -14.63 -14.25
CA ASP A 83 -5.02 -13.84 -15.42
C ASP A 83 -6.14 -13.96 -16.46
N ARG A 84 -6.78 -12.82 -16.72
CA ARG A 84 -7.84 -12.68 -17.72
C ARG A 84 -7.44 -11.75 -18.85
N ALA A 85 -6.17 -11.33 -18.93
CA ALA A 85 -5.68 -10.35 -19.89
C ALA A 85 -6.03 -10.74 -21.34
N CYS A 86 -5.85 -12.01 -21.72
CA CYS A 86 -6.17 -12.52 -23.06
C CYS A 86 -7.68 -12.48 -23.40
N THR A 87 -8.54 -12.50 -22.39
CA THR A 87 -10.01 -12.45 -22.55
C THR A 87 -10.58 -11.06 -22.25
N TRP A 88 -9.72 -10.10 -21.94
CA TRP A 88 -10.16 -8.79 -21.49
C TRP A 88 -10.72 -7.97 -22.65
N THR A 89 -11.87 -7.35 -22.44
CA THR A 89 -12.50 -6.44 -23.40
C THR A 89 -12.65 -5.05 -22.81
N TYR A 90 -12.62 -4.02 -23.66
CA TYR A 90 -12.73 -2.63 -23.21
C TYR A 90 -13.99 -2.38 -22.37
N GLU A 91 -15.10 -3.05 -22.67
CA GLU A 91 -16.37 -2.92 -21.94
C GLU A 91 -16.29 -3.37 -20.48
N GLN A 92 -15.41 -4.31 -20.14
CA GLN A 92 -15.24 -4.78 -18.76
C GLN A 92 -14.76 -3.68 -17.81
N ARG A 93 -14.22 -2.55 -18.31
CA ARG A 93 -13.91 -1.38 -17.46
C ARG A 93 -15.14 -0.84 -16.71
N ARG A 94 -16.33 -1.00 -17.29
CA ARG A 94 -17.62 -0.51 -16.74
C ARG A 94 -18.24 -1.46 -15.73
N GLN A 95 -17.67 -2.65 -15.58
CA GLN A 95 -18.13 -3.70 -14.67
C GLN A 95 -17.24 -3.70 -13.42
N ALA A 96 -17.75 -4.24 -12.32
CA ALA A 96 -16.92 -4.54 -11.16
C ALA A 96 -16.28 -5.94 -11.31
N GLN A 97 -15.05 -6.09 -10.84
CA GLN A 97 -14.36 -7.39 -10.79
C GLN A 97 -14.08 -7.78 -9.35
N SER A 98 -14.12 -9.09 -9.08
CA SER A 98 -13.67 -9.65 -7.80
C SER A 98 -12.15 -9.52 -7.73
N ILE A 99 -11.65 -8.82 -6.72
CA ILE A 99 -10.21 -8.75 -6.44
C ILE A 99 -9.88 -9.85 -5.42
N LEU A 100 -10.67 -9.94 -4.35
CA LEU A 100 -10.65 -11.04 -3.38
C LEU A 100 -12.02 -11.73 -3.39
N ASP A 101 -12.14 -12.90 -2.76
CA ASP A 101 -13.40 -13.66 -2.66
C ASP A 101 -14.59 -12.85 -2.09
N PHE A 102 -14.29 -11.80 -1.31
CA PHE A 102 -15.24 -10.96 -0.61
C PHE A 102 -15.11 -9.48 -0.93
N LEU A 103 -14.19 -9.09 -1.82
CA LEU A 103 -13.89 -7.70 -2.11
C LEU A 103 -13.89 -7.47 -3.62
N TYR A 104 -14.83 -6.64 -4.07
CA TYR A 104 -15.02 -6.25 -5.45
C TYR A 104 -14.51 -4.83 -5.67
N LEU A 105 -14.01 -4.57 -6.87
CA LEU A 105 -13.54 -3.25 -7.30
C LEU A 105 -14.22 -2.87 -8.61
N GLY A 106 -14.79 -1.67 -8.68
CA GLY A 106 -15.43 -1.19 -9.90
C GLY A 106 -15.88 0.27 -9.86
N PRO A 107 -16.49 0.76 -10.95
CA PRO A 107 -17.02 2.11 -11.01
C PRO A 107 -18.30 2.24 -10.17
N THR A 108 -18.56 3.44 -9.64
CA THR A 108 -19.77 3.74 -8.85
C THR A 108 -21.06 3.50 -9.64
N SER A 109 -21.03 3.52 -10.97
CA SER A 109 -22.18 3.19 -11.82
C SER A 109 -22.72 1.79 -11.57
N VAL A 110 -21.88 0.83 -11.14
CA VAL A 110 -22.30 -0.56 -10.83
C VAL A 110 -23.30 -0.61 -9.68
N ALA A 111 -23.31 0.38 -8.78
CA ALA A 111 -24.29 0.45 -7.69
C ALA A 111 -25.74 0.58 -8.19
N ARG A 112 -25.97 0.95 -9.46
CA ARG A 112 -27.30 1.00 -10.09
C ARG A 112 -27.83 -0.37 -10.51
N ASP A 113 -26.95 -1.33 -10.71
CA ASP A 113 -27.31 -2.67 -11.16
C ASP A 113 -27.68 -3.55 -9.95
N HIS A 114 -28.94 -3.45 -9.53
CA HIS A 114 -29.46 -4.23 -8.41
C HIS A 114 -29.39 -5.74 -8.66
N ALA A 115 -29.51 -6.18 -9.93
CA ALA A 115 -29.42 -7.59 -10.29
C ALA A 115 -27.99 -8.12 -10.10
N PHE A 116 -26.98 -7.33 -10.45
CA PHE A 116 -25.58 -7.62 -10.13
C PHE A 116 -25.34 -7.69 -8.62
N LEU A 117 -25.79 -6.68 -7.86
CA LEU A 117 -25.59 -6.64 -6.40
C LEU A 117 -26.19 -7.87 -5.71
N LEU A 118 -27.40 -8.28 -6.12
CA LEU A 118 -28.07 -9.47 -5.60
C LEU A 118 -27.37 -10.78 -6.02
N ARG A 119 -27.02 -10.91 -7.30
CA ARG A 119 -26.38 -12.12 -7.84
C ARG A 119 -25.03 -12.37 -7.19
N GLU A 120 -24.20 -11.34 -7.08
CA GLU A 120 -22.89 -11.47 -6.45
C GLU A 120 -23.01 -11.53 -4.92
N GLY A 121 -24.12 -11.08 -4.34
CA GLY A 121 -24.37 -11.07 -2.91
C GLY A 121 -23.60 -9.96 -2.19
N ILE A 122 -23.52 -8.77 -2.79
CA ILE A 122 -22.89 -7.59 -2.20
C ILE A 122 -23.72 -7.11 -1.01
N THR A 123 -23.08 -6.98 0.16
CA THR A 123 -23.72 -6.55 1.41
C THR A 123 -23.30 -5.16 1.86
N MET A 124 -22.22 -4.60 1.28
CA MET A 124 -21.80 -3.21 1.52
C MET A 124 -21.15 -2.60 0.28
N ILE A 125 -21.34 -1.29 0.12
CA ILE A 125 -20.66 -0.46 -0.87
C ILE A 125 -19.82 0.58 -0.12
N VAL A 126 -18.52 0.60 -0.41
CA VAL A 126 -17.57 1.61 0.04
C VAL A 126 -17.28 2.53 -1.13
N VAL A 127 -17.60 3.82 -1.00
CA VAL A 127 -17.40 4.82 -2.04
C VAL A 127 -16.19 5.68 -1.69
N ALA A 128 -15.09 5.50 -2.42
CA ALA A 128 -13.96 6.41 -2.41
C ALA A 128 -14.23 7.57 -3.39
N ARG A 129 -14.45 8.78 -2.88
CA ARG A 129 -14.74 9.97 -3.69
C ARG A 129 -13.82 11.11 -3.32
N ASP A 130 -13.76 12.10 -4.20
CA ASP A 130 -13.06 13.35 -3.92
C ASP A 130 -13.75 14.08 -2.76
N ALA A 131 -13.00 14.59 -1.79
CA ALA A 131 -13.55 15.31 -0.64
C ALA A 131 -14.40 16.53 -1.06
N ARG A 132 -14.11 17.15 -2.21
CA ARG A 132 -14.92 18.27 -2.75
C ARG A 132 -16.32 17.84 -3.15
N MET A 133 -16.55 16.55 -3.38
CA MET A 133 -17.85 15.97 -3.72
C MET A 133 -18.61 15.44 -2.49
N ASN A 134 -18.19 15.79 -1.27
CA ASN A 134 -18.83 15.28 -0.05
C ASN A 134 -20.34 15.58 0.05
N HIS A 135 -20.77 16.71 -0.50
CA HIS A 135 -22.16 17.17 -0.55
C HIS A 135 -23.00 16.42 -1.58
N ALA A 136 -22.37 15.76 -2.56
CA ALA A 136 -23.07 15.04 -3.61
C ALA A 136 -23.54 13.67 -3.09
N LYS A 137 -24.84 13.55 -2.85
CA LYS A 137 -25.47 12.27 -2.53
C LYS A 137 -25.53 11.39 -3.78
N LEU A 138 -24.92 10.22 -3.70
CA LEU A 138 -24.96 9.23 -4.77
C LEU A 138 -26.26 8.44 -4.68
N ARG A 139 -27.30 8.95 -5.34
CA ARG A 139 -28.65 8.34 -5.36
C ARG A 139 -28.64 6.85 -5.70
N SER A 140 -27.71 6.39 -6.53
CA SER A 140 -27.56 4.96 -6.85
C SER A 140 -27.21 4.11 -5.64
N VAL A 141 -26.30 4.60 -4.79
CA VAL A 141 -25.87 3.92 -3.56
C VAL A 141 -26.98 3.99 -2.51
N GLU A 142 -27.64 5.14 -2.37
CA GLU A 142 -28.78 5.31 -1.45
C GLU A 142 -29.96 4.40 -1.85
N ASN A 143 -30.27 4.29 -3.14
CA ASN A 143 -31.31 3.38 -3.64
C ASN A 143 -30.94 1.92 -3.38
N ALA A 144 -29.71 1.50 -3.68
CA ALA A 144 -29.25 0.14 -3.36
C ALA A 144 -29.35 -0.14 -1.85
N SER A 145 -29.03 0.84 -1.01
CA SER A 145 -29.15 0.71 0.44
C SER A 145 -30.61 0.55 0.90
N ARG A 146 -31.52 1.39 0.40
CA ARG A 146 -32.95 1.33 0.74
C ARG A 146 -33.63 0.07 0.20
N ASP A 147 -33.37 -0.25 -1.06
CA ASP A 147 -34.14 -1.25 -1.80
C ASP A 147 -33.60 -2.68 -1.56
N LEU A 148 -32.29 -2.83 -1.29
CA LEU A 148 -31.63 -4.12 -1.08
C LEU A 148 -31.08 -4.32 0.34
N GLY A 149 -31.10 -3.30 1.19
CA GLY A 149 -30.52 -3.36 2.53
C GLY A 149 -28.99 -3.37 2.54
N VAL A 150 -28.34 -2.88 1.48
CA VAL A 150 -26.88 -2.86 1.35
C VAL A 150 -26.29 -1.72 2.20
N GLY A 151 -25.27 -2.02 3.01
CA GLY A 151 -24.57 -1.01 3.79
C GLY A 151 -23.85 0.00 2.89
N ALA A 152 -23.79 1.27 3.29
CA ALA A 152 -23.09 2.31 2.53
C ALA A 152 -22.08 3.05 3.41
N CYS A 153 -20.85 3.17 2.93
CA CYS A 153 -19.79 3.94 3.56
C CYS A 153 -19.16 4.88 2.53
N TYR A 154 -18.96 6.14 2.91
CA TYR A 154 -18.33 7.15 2.07
C TYR A 154 -16.96 7.51 2.63
N LEU A 155 -15.95 7.46 1.78
CA LEU A 155 -14.57 7.85 2.07
C LEU A 155 -14.27 9.11 1.26
N ASP A 156 -14.20 10.25 1.95
CA ASP A 156 -13.87 11.54 1.37
C ASP A 156 -12.35 11.72 1.34
N ILE A 157 -11.74 11.60 0.16
CA ILE A 157 -10.29 11.63 -0.04
C ILE A 157 -9.90 12.94 -0.71
N ASP A 158 -9.13 13.77 0.00
CA ASP A 158 -8.60 15.03 -0.52
C ASP A 158 -7.25 14.83 -1.21
N GLY A 159 -7.30 14.60 -2.53
CA GLY A 159 -6.10 14.38 -3.34
C GLY A 159 -5.24 13.20 -2.88
N PRO A 160 -3.97 13.11 -3.34
CA PRO A 160 -3.03 12.08 -2.89
C PRO A 160 -2.74 12.17 -1.38
N GLN A 161 -2.62 13.37 -0.82
CA GLN A 161 -2.35 13.58 0.61
C GLN A 161 -3.44 13.01 1.54
N GLY A 162 -4.70 13.02 1.10
CA GLY A 162 -5.83 12.49 1.85
C GLY A 162 -5.94 10.95 1.84
N MET A 163 -5.14 10.25 1.03
CA MET A 163 -5.24 8.80 0.89
C MET A 163 -4.77 8.05 2.15
N ILE A 164 -3.59 8.38 2.69
CA ILE A 164 -3.03 7.67 3.86
C ILE A 164 -3.98 7.71 5.06
N PRO A 165 -4.55 8.86 5.46
CA PRO A 165 -5.53 8.89 6.55
C PRO A 165 -6.80 8.08 6.28
N SER A 166 -7.17 7.90 5.01
CA SER A 166 -8.37 7.16 4.61
C SER A 166 -8.20 5.63 4.71
N PHE A 167 -6.97 5.11 4.56
CA PHE A 167 -6.74 3.66 4.54
C PHE A 167 -7.15 2.94 5.84
N PRO A 168 -6.74 3.39 7.05
CA PRO A 168 -7.22 2.79 8.30
C PRO A 168 -8.73 2.88 8.48
N HIS A 169 -9.37 3.94 7.96
CA HIS A 169 -10.82 4.09 8.07
C HIS A 169 -11.54 3.11 7.14
N ALA A 170 -11.08 2.98 5.90
CA ALA A 170 -11.58 2.01 4.94
C ALA A 170 -11.44 0.58 5.45
N MET A 171 -10.27 0.22 5.99
CA MET A 171 -10.01 -1.10 6.55
C MET A 171 -10.97 -1.44 7.69
N ARG A 172 -11.15 -0.52 8.65
CA ARG A 172 -12.10 -0.72 9.76
C ARG A 172 -13.51 -0.89 9.24
N ALA A 173 -13.97 0.02 8.36
CA ALA A 173 -15.31 -0.05 7.80
C ALA A 173 -15.58 -1.38 7.07
N ILE A 174 -14.61 -1.87 6.28
CA ILE A 174 -14.72 -3.16 5.58
C ILE A 174 -14.75 -4.31 6.59
N ASN A 175 -13.81 -4.36 7.53
CA ASN A 175 -13.68 -5.47 8.46
C ASN A 175 -14.85 -5.55 9.44
N ASP A 176 -15.24 -4.42 10.04
CA ASP A 176 -16.35 -4.31 10.97
C ASP A 176 -17.65 -4.80 10.31
N HIS A 177 -17.87 -4.44 9.04
CA HIS A 177 -19.04 -4.91 8.28
C HIS A 177 -18.99 -6.43 8.03
N LEU A 178 -17.85 -6.97 7.60
CA LEU A 178 -17.71 -8.41 7.35
C LEU A 178 -17.94 -9.22 8.63
N LEU A 179 -17.43 -8.74 9.76
CA LEU A 179 -17.65 -9.34 11.08
C LEU A 179 -19.09 -9.19 11.54
N ALA A 180 -19.71 -8.01 11.36
CA ALA A 180 -21.12 -7.80 11.70
C ALA A 180 -22.05 -8.75 10.93
N VAL A 181 -21.82 -8.95 9.63
CA VAL A 181 -22.57 -9.91 8.80
C VAL A 181 -22.37 -11.34 9.29
N TYR A 182 -21.16 -11.69 9.72
CA TYR A 182 -20.86 -12.99 10.31
C TYR A 182 -21.60 -13.21 11.64
N HIS A 183 -21.45 -12.27 12.58
CA HIS A 183 -22.05 -12.36 13.91
C HIS A 183 -23.58 -12.34 13.87
N ALA A 184 -24.19 -11.61 12.94
CA ALA A 184 -25.64 -11.60 12.76
C ALA A 184 -26.22 -12.97 12.34
N GLN A 185 -25.41 -13.84 11.74
CA GLN A 185 -25.81 -15.17 11.28
C GLN A 185 -25.44 -16.29 12.24
N ALA A 186 -24.57 -16.00 13.21
CA ALA A 186 -24.15 -16.95 14.21
C ALA A 186 -25.23 -17.13 15.28
N LYS A 187 -25.71 -18.37 15.44
CA LYS A 187 -26.85 -18.66 16.34
C LYS A 187 -26.42 -19.09 17.74
N ASP A 188 -25.25 -19.72 17.89
CA ASP A 188 -24.77 -20.23 19.16
C ASP A 188 -23.23 -20.32 19.19
N ARG A 189 -22.61 -20.47 20.36
CA ARG A 189 -21.17 -20.74 20.49
C ARG A 189 -20.97 -22.19 20.92
N ASP A 190 -20.16 -22.94 20.19
CA ASP A 190 -19.69 -24.26 20.61
C ASP A 190 -18.88 -24.14 21.92
N GLY A 191 -18.69 -25.24 22.64
CA GLY A 191 -17.91 -25.31 23.89
C GLY A 191 -16.46 -24.84 23.75
N ASN A 192 -15.96 -24.73 22.51
CA ASN A 192 -14.65 -24.18 22.16
C ASN A 192 -14.67 -22.68 21.77
N GLY A 193 -15.80 -21.99 21.96
CA GLY A 193 -15.97 -20.57 21.61
C GLY A 193 -16.16 -20.29 20.11
N GLN A 194 -16.10 -21.30 19.24
CA GLN A 194 -16.43 -21.15 17.82
C GLN A 194 -17.93 -20.98 17.61
N MET A 195 -18.32 -20.03 16.76
CA MET A 195 -19.73 -19.81 16.49
C MET A 195 -20.31 -20.92 15.60
N LEU A 196 -21.39 -21.54 16.06
CA LEU A 196 -22.17 -22.53 15.32
C LEU A 196 -22.99 -21.81 14.25
N VAL A 197 -22.58 -21.97 13.00
CA VAL A 197 -23.27 -21.42 11.84
C VAL A 197 -23.87 -22.57 11.03
N ASP A 198 -25.14 -22.44 10.65
CA ASP A 198 -25.77 -23.36 9.69
C ASP A 198 -25.10 -23.17 8.32
N GLY A 199 -24.20 -24.09 7.97
CA GLY A 199 -23.41 -24.04 6.73
C GLY A 199 -24.26 -23.95 5.46
N SER A 200 -25.54 -24.38 5.50
CA SER A 200 -26.44 -24.30 4.36
C SER A 200 -27.00 -22.89 4.11
N ARG A 201 -27.12 -22.09 5.18
CA ARG A 201 -27.68 -20.72 5.14
C ARG A 201 -26.63 -19.63 5.26
N PHE A 202 -25.40 -20.00 5.62
CA PHE A 202 -24.33 -19.03 5.77
C PHE A 202 -24.04 -18.28 4.47
N ARG A 203 -24.02 -16.96 4.56
CA ARG A 203 -23.61 -16.05 3.49
C ARG A 203 -22.51 -15.15 4.03
N ARG A 204 -21.33 -15.23 3.41
CA ARG A 204 -20.24 -14.29 3.73
C ARG A 204 -20.68 -12.88 3.36
N GLY A 205 -20.31 -11.89 4.16
CA GLY A 205 -20.35 -10.51 3.70
C GLY A 205 -19.45 -10.33 2.47
N LYS A 206 -19.89 -9.48 1.54
CA LYS A 206 -19.09 -9.08 0.39
C LYS A 206 -19.18 -7.57 0.19
N VAL A 207 -18.05 -6.95 -0.06
CA VAL A 207 -17.93 -5.49 -0.15
C VAL A 207 -17.56 -5.09 -1.57
N LEU A 208 -18.27 -4.10 -2.11
CA LEU A 208 -17.91 -3.42 -3.35
C LEU A 208 -17.22 -2.10 -3.00
N VAL A 209 -15.94 -1.97 -3.33
CA VAL A 209 -15.20 -0.70 -3.26
C VAL A 209 -15.27 -0.02 -4.62
N CYS A 210 -15.74 1.21 -4.65
CA CYS A 210 -15.92 1.95 -5.89
C CYS A 210 -15.50 3.41 -5.80
N CYS A 211 -15.11 3.96 -6.93
CA CYS A 211 -14.97 5.39 -7.17
C CYS A 211 -15.61 5.71 -8.53
N GLU A 212 -15.52 6.95 -9.02
CA GLU A 212 -16.17 7.36 -10.28
C GLU A 212 -15.91 6.40 -11.44
N SER A 213 -14.64 6.07 -11.70
CA SER A 213 -14.22 5.15 -12.79
C SER A 213 -13.87 3.73 -12.31
N GLY A 214 -13.64 3.55 -11.01
CA GLY A 214 -13.16 2.29 -10.43
C GLY A 214 -11.67 2.00 -10.68
N ASN A 215 -10.88 3.00 -11.06
CA ASN A 215 -9.49 2.77 -11.53
C ASN A 215 -8.42 3.44 -10.66
N ASP A 216 -8.75 4.50 -9.93
CA ASP A 216 -7.80 5.36 -9.20
C ASP A 216 -7.94 5.18 -7.67
N ARG A 217 -8.74 6.02 -6.98
CA ARG A 217 -8.83 6.08 -5.52
C ARG A 217 -9.33 4.77 -4.91
N SER A 218 -10.34 4.15 -5.50
CA SER A 218 -10.85 2.86 -5.01
C SER A 218 -9.83 1.74 -5.18
N ALA A 219 -9.04 1.77 -6.27
CA ALA A 219 -7.97 0.80 -6.49
C ALA A 219 -6.86 0.96 -5.46
N ALA A 220 -6.49 2.21 -5.12
CA ALA A 220 -5.54 2.51 -4.06
C ALA A 220 -6.01 2.03 -2.69
N VAL A 221 -7.28 2.24 -2.34
CA VAL A 221 -7.88 1.73 -1.09
C VAL A 221 -7.85 0.19 -1.03
N VAL A 222 -8.18 -0.48 -2.13
CA VAL A 222 -8.11 -1.95 -2.22
C VAL A 222 -6.67 -2.45 -2.09
N ALA A 223 -5.72 -1.81 -2.75
CA ALA A 223 -4.30 -2.14 -2.62
C ALA A 223 -3.81 -1.97 -1.18
N ALA A 224 -4.12 -0.83 -0.54
CA ALA A 224 -3.76 -0.58 0.85
C ALA A 224 -4.35 -1.62 1.82
N TYR A 225 -5.59 -2.07 1.56
CA TYR A 225 -6.24 -3.15 2.32
C TYR A 225 -5.49 -4.47 2.16
N ILE A 226 -5.11 -4.84 0.93
CA ILE A 226 -4.35 -6.07 0.66
C ILE A 226 -2.99 -6.04 1.36
N MET A 227 -2.26 -4.93 1.27
CA MET A 227 -0.95 -4.78 1.93
C MET A 227 -1.04 -4.97 3.44
N ALA A 228 -2.11 -4.46 4.05
CA ALA A 228 -2.32 -4.56 5.49
C ALA A 228 -2.80 -5.94 5.96
N VAL A 229 -3.77 -6.55 5.26
CA VAL A 229 -4.41 -7.82 5.68
C VAL A 229 -3.64 -9.07 5.21
N PHE A 230 -2.94 -8.98 4.08
CA PHE A 230 -2.18 -10.09 3.50
C PHE A 230 -0.67 -9.90 3.63
N GLY A 231 -0.21 -8.81 4.25
CA GLY A 231 1.20 -8.56 4.54
C GLY A 231 2.09 -8.49 3.30
N LYS A 232 1.54 -8.09 2.14
CA LYS A 232 2.29 -8.02 0.88
C LYS A 232 2.87 -6.62 0.66
N GLY A 233 4.06 -6.58 0.06
CA GLY A 233 4.65 -5.33 -0.39
C GLY A 233 3.83 -4.66 -1.50
N MET A 234 4.10 -3.37 -1.72
CA MET A 234 3.36 -2.57 -2.69
C MET A 234 3.43 -3.16 -4.11
N ILE A 235 4.62 -3.53 -4.59
CA ILE A 235 4.81 -4.06 -5.97
C ILE A 235 3.95 -5.32 -6.21
N GLN A 236 4.04 -6.31 -5.33
CA GLN A 236 3.27 -7.56 -5.45
C GLN A 236 1.76 -7.31 -5.39
N THR A 237 1.33 -6.37 -4.55
CA THR A 237 -0.08 -6.01 -4.42
C THR A 237 -0.59 -5.35 -5.71
N LEU A 238 0.17 -4.42 -6.29
CA LEU A 238 -0.23 -3.75 -7.51
C LEU A 238 -0.26 -4.70 -8.70
N GLN A 239 0.67 -5.66 -8.77
CA GLN A 239 0.62 -6.76 -9.74
C GLN A 239 -0.64 -7.61 -9.58
N PHE A 240 -0.99 -8.02 -8.35
CA PHE A 240 -2.21 -8.80 -8.09
C PHE A 240 -3.48 -8.06 -8.57
N VAL A 241 -3.62 -6.80 -8.16
CA VAL A 241 -4.79 -5.98 -8.51
C VAL A 241 -4.84 -5.73 -10.02
N GLY A 242 -3.69 -5.48 -10.65
CA GLY A 242 -3.57 -5.31 -12.10
C GLY A 242 -3.96 -6.55 -12.89
N ILE A 243 -3.67 -7.76 -12.40
CA ILE A 243 -4.09 -9.01 -13.05
C ILE A 243 -5.61 -9.19 -12.95
N GLN A 244 -6.20 -8.93 -11.78
CA GLN A 244 -7.65 -9.08 -11.56
C GLN A 244 -8.49 -8.01 -12.27
N ARG A 245 -8.02 -6.76 -12.26
CA ARG A 245 -8.63 -5.63 -12.96
C ARG A 245 -7.56 -4.84 -13.73
N PHE A 246 -7.36 -5.26 -14.97
CA PHE A 246 -6.35 -4.71 -15.89
C PHE A 246 -6.42 -3.19 -16.11
N CYS A 247 -7.59 -2.58 -15.95
CA CYS A 247 -7.78 -1.14 -16.15
C CYS A 247 -7.50 -0.27 -14.92
N CYS A 248 -7.00 -0.83 -13.82
CA CYS A 248 -6.54 -0.03 -12.69
C CYS A 248 -5.36 0.86 -13.09
N CYS A 249 -5.36 2.08 -12.58
CA CYS A 249 -4.32 3.07 -12.86
C CYS A 249 -3.69 3.50 -11.54
N PHE A 250 -2.41 3.18 -11.37
CA PHE A 250 -1.60 3.63 -10.25
C PHE A 250 -0.59 4.63 -10.79
N ASP A 251 -0.91 5.93 -10.64
CA ASP A 251 0.03 6.99 -10.96
C ASP A 251 1.18 7.04 -9.95
N GLU A 252 2.21 7.82 -10.26
CA GLU A 252 3.42 7.87 -9.42
C GLU A 252 3.14 8.36 -8.00
N ASP A 253 2.18 9.26 -7.83
CA ASP A 253 1.82 9.78 -6.51
C ASP A 253 1.05 8.74 -5.68
N THR A 254 0.17 7.96 -6.31
CA THR A 254 -0.49 6.81 -5.67
C THR A 254 0.53 5.74 -5.29
N LYS A 255 1.50 5.42 -6.17
CA LYS A 255 2.56 4.46 -5.86
C LYS A 255 3.42 4.92 -4.67
N ARG A 256 3.82 6.18 -4.65
CA ARG A 256 4.56 6.77 -3.51
C ARG A 256 3.74 6.75 -2.22
N THR A 257 2.46 7.08 -2.31
CA THR A 257 1.52 7.02 -1.17
C THR A 257 1.43 5.60 -0.61
N LEU A 258 1.32 4.58 -1.47
CA LEU A 258 1.31 3.18 -1.07
C LEU A 258 2.65 2.73 -0.50
N GLN A 259 3.78 3.21 -1.03
CA GLN A 259 5.10 2.96 -0.46
C GLN A 259 5.20 3.51 0.97
N SER A 260 4.77 4.76 1.19
CA SER A 260 4.71 5.35 2.53
C SER A 260 3.75 4.60 3.45
N TRP A 261 2.65 4.07 2.92
CA TRP A 261 1.75 3.20 3.67
C TRP A 261 2.42 1.89 4.09
N GLU A 262 3.22 1.27 3.22
CA GLU A 262 4.02 0.09 3.57
C GLU A 262 4.97 0.36 4.74
N ASP A 263 5.65 1.51 4.72
CA ASP A 263 6.54 1.93 5.80
C ASP A 263 5.77 2.12 7.12
N ILE A 264 4.59 2.72 7.07
CA ILE A 264 3.69 2.87 8.24
C ILE A 264 3.28 1.50 8.79
N LEU A 265 2.91 0.54 7.93
CA LEU A 265 2.54 -0.81 8.35
C LEU A 265 3.71 -1.53 9.02
N ARG A 266 4.90 -1.47 8.42
CA ARG A 266 6.12 -2.07 8.97
C ARG A 266 6.49 -1.45 10.32
N ALA A 267 6.41 -0.12 10.44
CA ALA A 267 6.66 0.59 11.69
C ALA A 267 5.68 0.15 12.79
N ARG A 268 4.38 0.04 12.47
CA ARG A 268 3.36 -0.45 13.42
C ARG A 268 3.64 -1.88 13.87
N SER A 269 3.98 -2.77 12.94
CA SER A 269 4.32 -4.15 13.26
C SER A 269 5.51 -4.23 14.24
N ASN A 270 6.59 -3.49 13.95
CA ASN A 270 7.77 -3.44 14.80
C ASN A 270 7.45 -2.94 16.22
N VAL A 271 6.59 -1.92 16.35
CA VAL A 271 6.14 -1.42 17.65
C VAL A 271 5.34 -2.49 18.41
N ALA A 272 4.40 -3.17 17.74
CA ALA A 272 3.60 -4.22 18.36
C ALA A 272 4.47 -5.41 18.82
N GLN A 273 5.47 -5.80 18.03
CA GLN A 273 6.44 -6.84 18.40
C GLN A 273 7.29 -6.43 19.61
N ASN A 274 7.78 -5.20 19.65
CA ASN A 274 8.55 -4.68 20.78
C ASN A 274 7.72 -4.55 22.06
N GLN A 275 6.45 -4.18 21.96
CA GLN A 275 5.56 -4.16 23.12
C GLN A 275 5.38 -5.57 23.71
N ARG A 276 5.14 -6.57 22.85
CA ARG A 276 5.01 -7.98 23.28
C ARG A 276 6.27 -8.51 23.95
N SER A 277 7.45 -8.21 23.41
CA SER A 277 8.72 -8.63 24.01
C SER A 277 9.00 -7.93 25.35
N SER A 278 8.62 -6.65 25.49
CA SER A 278 8.78 -5.91 26.75
C SER A 278 7.85 -6.40 27.88
N THR A 279 6.62 -6.83 27.55
CA THR A 279 5.68 -7.38 28.55
C THR A 279 5.98 -8.83 28.93
N GLY A 280 6.70 -9.59 28.10
CA GLY A 280 7.08 -10.98 28.37
C GLY A 280 8.30 -11.17 29.28
N SER A 281 8.98 -10.08 29.68
CA SER A 281 10.18 -10.14 30.54
C SER A 281 9.94 -9.60 31.97
N ALA A 282 8.68 -9.40 32.37
CA ALA A 282 8.33 -8.90 33.71
C ALA A 282 7.93 -10.01 34.71
N ASP A 283 7.83 -11.27 34.29
CA ASP A 283 7.38 -12.38 35.14
C ASP A 283 8.21 -13.66 34.90
N ASP A 284 9.53 -13.58 35.07
CA ASP A 284 10.31 -14.70 35.61
C ASP A 284 11.69 -14.21 36.09
N THR A 285 12.17 -14.78 37.19
CA THR A 285 13.47 -14.58 37.84
C THR A 285 13.66 -13.36 38.76
N ARG A 286 13.08 -13.44 39.97
CA ARG A 286 13.81 -13.02 41.18
C ARG A 286 14.87 -14.07 41.50
N LEU A 287 16.02 -13.99 40.85
CA LEU A 287 17.25 -14.57 41.39
C LEU A 287 18.35 -13.51 41.39
N ASP A 288 18.83 -13.30 42.60
CA ASP A 288 19.98 -12.51 43.00
C ASP A 288 21.23 -12.95 42.22
N TYR A 289 21.77 -12.07 41.38
CA TYR A 289 23.18 -12.05 41.05
C TYR A 289 23.58 -10.65 40.58
N GLY A 290 24.51 -10.03 41.30
CA GLY A 290 25.09 -8.76 40.90
C GLY A 290 25.89 -8.88 39.61
N GLN A 291 25.60 -8.02 38.64
CA GLN A 291 26.60 -7.26 37.85
C GLN A 291 25.90 -6.40 36.79
N THR A 292 26.15 -5.10 36.92
CA THR A 292 26.20 -4.04 35.89
C THR A 292 25.88 -4.43 34.44
N GLY A 293 24.63 -4.25 34.03
CA GLY A 293 24.21 -4.17 32.64
C GLY A 293 23.40 -2.90 32.42
N ALA A 294 24.07 -1.79 32.09
CA ALA A 294 23.41 -0.51 31.84
C ALA A 294 22.47 -0.63 30.63
N ALA A 295 21.17 -0.45 30.86
CA ALA A 295 20.21 -0.20 29.80
C ALA A 295 20.68 1.03 29.01
N LYS A 296 20.90 0.87 27.69
CA LYS A 296 21.32 1.97 26.82
C LYS A 296 20.21 3.01 26.75
N ALA A 297 20.25 3.98 27.66
CA ALA A 297 19.54 5.24 27.54
C ALA A 297 20.01 5.92 26.25
N LYS A 298 19.05 6.45 25.47
CA LYS A 298 19.32 7.26 24.28
C LYS A 298 20.26 8.39 24.69
N ARG A 299 21.48 8.43 24.14
CA ARG A 299 22.46 9.50 24.40
C ARG A 299 21.81 10.84 24.05
N ARG A 300 21.77 11.77 25.01
CA ARG A 300 21.35 13.16 24.78
C ARG A 300 22.48 13.90 24.05
N VAL A 301 22.11 14.91 23.26
CA VAL A 301 23.05 15.70 22.45
C VAL A 301 24.17 16.37 23.26
N ASP A 302 23.93 16.62 24.55
CA ASP A 302 24.94 17.19 25.48
C ASP A 302 26.12 16.26 25.77
N ASP A 303 26.00 14.94 25.59
CA ASP A 303 27.09 13.98 25.85
C ASP A 303 28.18 14.02 24.76
N MET A 304 27.99 14.79 23.69
CA MET A 304 28.95 14.88 22.58
C MET A 304 29.93 16.07 22.71
N MET A 305 29.74 16.93 23.72
CA MET A 305 30.53 18.17 23.88
C MET A 305 31.46 18.17 25.10
N SER A 306 31.57 17.05 25.82
CA SER A 306 32.56 16.88 26.90
C SER A 306 33.77 16.12 26.36
N MET A 307 34.66 16.83 25.69
CA MET A 307 36.07 16.49 25.67
C MET A 307 36.82 17.71 26.14
N ASP A 308 37.04 17.72 27.46
CA ASP A 308 38.02 18.60 28.07
C ASP A 308 39.40 18.25 27.49
N ASP A 309 40.08 19.34 27.20
CA ASP A 309 41.36 19.53 26.57
C ASP A 309 42.49 18.95 27.44
N GLU A 310 43.21 17.92 26.96
CA GLU A 310 44.63 17.67 27.29
C GLU A 310 45.13 16.37 26.60
N SER A 311 45.72 16.52 25.40
CA SER A 311 46.95 15.83 24.97
C SER A 311 47.14 16.01 23.46
N GLY A 312 48.15 16.80 23.09
CA GLY A 312 48.50 17.06 21.69
C GLY A 312 49.01 15.82 20.96
N GLY A 313 48.50 15.58 19.76
CA GLY A 313 49.07 14.60 18.83
C GLY A 313 48.16 14.22 17.67
N ALA A 314 48.31 14.90 16.53
CA ALA A 314 47.97 14.45 15.17
C ALA A 314 46.61 13.73 14.98
N GLY A 315 45.51 14.49 14.91
CA GLY A 315 44.16 13.96 14.70
C GLY A 315 43.42 14.44 13.44
N GLU A 316 44.07 15.12 12.49
CA GLU A 316 43.38 15.70 11.32
C GLU A 316 43.02 14.68 10.21
N THR A 317 43.58 13.47 10.24
CA THR A 317 43.47 12.52 9.11
C THR A 317 42.21 11.65 9.10
N GLY A 318 41.54 11.47 10.25
CA GLY A 318 40.41 10.52 10.36
C GLY A 318 39.14 10.97 9.65
N ALA A 319 38.81 12.27 9.67
CA ALA A 319 37.60 12.80 9.04
C ALA A 319 37.73 12.88 7.51
N GLN A 320 38.93 13.17 7.00
CA GLN A 320 39.21 13.27 5.56
C GLN A 320 39.26 11.88 4.90
N LEU A 321 39.77 10.87 5.61
CA LEU A 321 39.76 9.48 5.12
C LEU A 321 38.33 8.92 4.96
N MET A 322 37.42 9.25 5.89
CA MET A 322 36.01 8.82 5.79
C MET A 322 35.24 9.51 4.65
N ASP A 323 35.60 10.74 4.28
CA ASP A 323 34.97 11.43 3.13
C ASP A 323 35.52 10.89 1.79
N LEU A 324 36.81 10.52 1.72
CA LEU A 324 37.38 9.91 0.52
C LEU A 324 36.72 8.57 0.18
N GLU A 325 36.38 7.75 1.17
CA GLU A 325 35.71 6.45 0.98
C GLU A 325 34.36 6.57 0.25
N ARG A 326 33.67 7.70 0.41
CA ARG A 326 32.40 8.01 -0.27
C ARG A 326 32.51 8.04 -1.80
N PHE A 327 33.73 8.27 -2.32
CA PHE A 327 33.98 8.52 -3.74
C PHE A 327 34.83 7.44 -4.44
N ILE A 328 35.26 6.39 -3.74
CA ILE A 328 36.19 5.36 -4.26
C ILE A 328 35.65 4.64 -5.50
N ASP A 329 34.33 4.38 -5.58
CA ASP A 329 33.71 3.68 -6.71
C ASP A 329 33.14 4.61 -7.79
N ARG A 330 33.37 5.92 -7.70
CA ARG A 330 32.92 6.87 -8.73
C ARG A 330 34.03 7.07 -9.76
N GLY A 331 33.77 6.69 -11.02
CA GLY A 331 34.61 7.11 -12.13
C GLY A 331 34.75 8.65 -12.18
N PRO A 332 35.86 9.20 -12.67
CA PRO A 332 36.08 10.64 -12.75
C PRO A 332 35.06 11.27 -13.70
N PHE A 333 33.92 11.72 -13.17
CA PHE A 333 32.93 12.46 -13.93
C PHE A 333 33.31 13.93 -13.93
N VAL A 334 33.84 14.41 -15.05
CA VAL A 334 34.11 15.82 -15.27
C VAL A 334 32.89 16.40 -16.00
N PRO A 335 32.14 17.37 -15.45
CA PRO A 335 30.91 17.87 -16.06
C PRO A 335 31.09 18.60 -17.40
N PHE A 336 32.30 19.09 -17.66
CA PHE A 336 32.68 19.82 -18.87
C PHE A 336 34.05 19.36 -19.37
N HIS A 337 34.21 19.27 -20.68
CA HIS A 337 35.49 19.05 -21.35
C HIS A 337 35.86 20.29 -22.15
N ASP A 338 37.16 20.58 -22.20
CA ASP A 338 37.64 21.68 -23.02
C ASP A 338 37.52 21.34 -24.52
N VAL A 339 37.15 22.32 -25.34
CA VAL A 339 37.08 22.14 -26.79
C VAL A 339 38.50 22.31 -27.33
N SER A 340 39.09 21.26 -27.90
CA SER A 340 40.42 21.32 -28.52
C SER A 340 40.43 22.00 -29.89
#